data_AF-A0A2Y9RDR0-F1
#
_entry.id   AF-A0A2Y9RDR0-F1
#
_cell.length_a   1.000
_cell.length_b   1.000
_cell.length_c   1.000
_cell.angle_alpha   90.00
_cell.angle_beta   90.00
_cell.angle_gamma   90.00
#
_symmetry.space_group_name_H-M   'P 1'
#
loop_
_entity.id
_entity.type
_entity.pdbx_description
1 polymer ?
#
loop_
_entity_poly.entity_id
_entity_poly.type
_entity_poly.pdbx_seq_one_letter_code
_entity_poly.pdbx_strand_id
1 'polypeptide(L)'
;MAVSESQLKKMVSKYKYRDLTVRETINVITLYKDLKPVLDSYVFNDGSSRELMNLTGTIPVPYRGNTYNIPICLWLLDTYPYNPPICFVKPTSSMTIKTGKHVDANGKIYLPYLHEWKHPQSDLLGLIQVMIVVFGDEPPVFSRPNVSASYPPYQATGPPNTSYMPGMPSGISAYPSGYPPNPSGYPGCPYPPGGQYPATTSSQYPSQPPVTTVADARRKQKQVWICGHSYVFWAEKRALKRSFGSQLGISVEDARLHWIGKSGMMWDQLTPTLVHARRRLPDPDVLVVHLGGNDLGVMELLDIITRIKKDLRFIKQMFKNVTIVWSNMIPRKVWYNSAKPHFMNKCVKKGNELIGSFMKFIGGSTISHASLVPESPGLFHLNGVLLSESGTDIFNLDLLSVLETLI
;
A
#
# COMPACT_ATOMS: atom_id res chain seq x y z
N MET A 1 -18.48 -20.09 -24.16
CA MET A 1 -19.80 -20.30 -23.54
C MET A 1 -20.28 -18.99 -22.95
N ALA A 2 -21.51 -18.58 -23.24
CA ALA A 2 -22.13 -17.44 -22.56
C ALA A 2 -22.47 -17.87 -21.13
N VAL A 3 -22.05 -17.09 -20.13
CA VAL A 3 -22.37 -17.38 -18.72
C VAL A 3 -23.85 -17.09 -18.51
N SER A 4 -24.62 -18.06 -18.01
CA SER A 4 -26.06 -17.89 -17.79
C SER A 4 -26.32 -17.01 -16.56
N GLU A 5 -27.47 -16.33 -16.54
CA GLU A 5 -27.91 -15.56 -15.36
C GLU A 5 -27.98 -16.43 -14.09
N SER A 6 -28.39 -17.70 -14.25
CA SER A 6 -28.41 -18.68 -13.15
C SER A 6 -27.02 -18.98 -12.59
N GLN A 7 -25.99 -19.06 -13.44
CA GLN A 7 -24.60 -19.23 -13.01
C GLN A 7 -24.12 -17.98 -12.27
N LEU A 8 -24.42 -16.78 -12.76
CA LEU A 8 -24.06 -15.52 -12.09
C LEU A 8 -24.70 -15.43 -10.70
N LYS A 9 -26.00 -15.74 -10.56
CA LYS A 9 -26.69 -15.76 -9.27
C LYS A 9 -26.04 -16.73 -8.27
N LYS A 10 -25.50 -17.85 -8.74
CA LYS A 10 -24.74 -18.79 -7.89
C LYS A 10 -23.42 -18.18 -7.43
N MET A 11 -22.68 -17.52 -8.33
CA MET A 11 -21.40 -16.88 -8.03
C MET A 11 -21.55 -15.77 -6.98
N VAL A 12 -22.62 -14.98 -7.05
CA VAL A 12 -22.87 -13.88 -6.10
C VAL A 12 -23.82 -14.28 -4.96
N SER A 13 -23.96 -15.58 -4.65
CA SER A 13 -24.89 -16.08 -3.63
C SER A 13 -24.71 -15.43 -2.25
N LYS A 14 -23.47 -15.05 -1.90
CA LYS A 14 -23.08 -14.40 -0.63
C LYS A 14 -23.16 -12.87 -0.66
N TYR A 15 -23.53 -12.26 -1.79
CA TYR A 15 -23.57 -10.80 -1.94
C TYR A 15 -24.85 -10.24 -1.32
N LYS A 16 -24.77 -9.04 -0.74
CA LYS A 16 -25.92 -8.35 -0.14
C LYS A 16 -26.94 -7.91 -1.19
N TYR A 17 -26.48 -7.44 -2.35
CA TYR A 17 -27.34 -6.89 -3.40
C TYR A 17 -27.16 -7.68 -4.71
N ARG A 18 -27.53 -8.95 -4.66
CA ARG A 18 -27.27 -9.93 -5.73
C ARG A 18 -27.86 -9.51 -7.06
N ASP A 19 -29.15 -9.15 -7.08
CA ASP A 19 -29.86 -8.89 -8.34
C ASP A 19 -29.32 -7.66 -9.08
N LEU A 20 -28.91 -6.63 -8.31
CA LEU A 20 -28.21 -5.46 -8.88
C LEU A 20 -26.85 -5.86 -9.46
N THR A 21 -26.07 -6.64 -8.71
CA THR A 21 -24.74 -7.11 -9.15
C THR A 21 -24.84 -7.94 -10.43
N VAL A 22 -25.80 -8.87 -10.50
CA VAL A 22 -26.02 -9.73 -11.68
C VAL A 22 -26.45 -8.89 -12.88
N ARG A 23 -27.40 -7.96 -12.69
CA ARG A 23 -27.87 -7.09 -13.78
C ARG A 23 -26.73 -6.27 -14.37
N GLU A 24 -25.96 -5.59 -13.54
CA GLU A 24 -24.82 -4.79 -14.02
C GLU A 24 -23.73 -5.66 -14.67
N THR A 25 -23.48 -6.84 -14.12
CA THR A 25 -22.54 -7.80 -14.72
C THR A 25 -23.00 -8.22 -16.13
N ILE A 26 -24.28 -8.54 -16.31
CA ILE A 26 -24.86 -8.90 -17.61
C ILE A 26 -24.69 -7.74 -18.61
N ASN A 27 -24.98 -6.50 -18.18
CA ASN A 27 -24.81 -5.32 -19.02
C ASN A 27 -23.36 -5.18 -19.52
N VAL A 28 -22.38 -5.36 -18.63
CA VAL A 28 -20.95 -5.26 -18.96
C VAL A 28 -20.52 -6.36 -19.92
N ILE A 29 -20.79 -7.64 -19.61
CA ILE A 29 -20.31 -8.76 -20.44
C ILE A 29 -21.06 -8.87 -21.78
N THR A 30 -22.24 -8.23 -21.87
CA THR A 30 -22.97 -8.10 -23.14
C THR A 30 -22.28 -7.10 -24.07
N LEU A 31 -21.75 -6.00 -23.54
CA LEU A 31 -21.05 -4.98 -24.34
C LEU A 31 -19.58 -5.33 -24.57
N TYR A 32 -18.87 -5.75 -23.52
CA TYR A 32 -17.44 -6.07 -23.54
C TYR A 32 -17.25 -7.58 -23.51
N LYS A 33 -17.25 -8.20 -24.69
CA LYS A 33 -17.27 -9.67 -24.84
C LYS A 33 -16.04 -10.38 -24.26
N ASP A 34 -14.91 -9.70 -24.16
CA ASP A 34 -13.67 -10.28 -23.63
C ASP A 34 -13.59 -10.24 -22.11
N LEU A 35 -14.45 -9.47 -21.44
CA LEU A 35 -14.59 -9.51 -19.98
C LEU A 35 -15.44 -10.72 -19.56
N LYS A 36 -14.88 -11.57 -18.70
CA LYS A 36 -15.54 -12.77 -18.18
C LYS A 36 -15.72 -12.68 -16.67
N PRO A 37 -16.89 -13.07 -16.15
CA PRO A 37 -17.09 -13.21 -14.72
C PRO A 37 -16.38 -14.47 -14.24
N VAL A 38 -15.55 -14.31 -13.21
CA VAL A 38 -14.82 -15.41 -12.56
C VAL A 38 -15.01 -15.29 -11.06
N LEU A 39 -15.23 -16.42 -10.39
CA LEU A 39 -15.26 -16.48 -8.94
C LEU A 39 -13.86 -16.90 -8.48
N ASP A 40 -13.22 -16.08 -7.67
CA ASP A 40 -11.84 -16.30 -7.26
C ASP A 40 -11.59 -15.74 -5.85
N SER A 41 -10.51 -16.18 -5.21
CA SER A 41 -10.14 -15.79 -3.86
C SER A 41 -9.37 -14.47 -3.88
N TYR A 42 -10.02 -13.40 -3.44
CA TYR A 42 -9.38 -12.10 -3.25
C TYR A 42 -8.72 -12.03 -1.88
N VAL A 43 -7.40 -11.83 -1.84
CA VAL A 43 -6.66 -11.57 -0.61
C VAL A 43 -6.65 -10.07 -0.33
N PHE A 44 -7.30 -9.67 0.77
CA PHE A 44 -7.27 -8.31 1.25
C PHE A 44 -5.92 -7.99 1.91
N ASN A 45 -5.63 -6.70 2.06
CA ASN A 45 -4.39 -6.24 2.70
C ASN A 45 -4.23 -6.74 4.14
N ASP A 46 -5.32 -7.15 4.79
CA ASP A 46 -5.32 -7.73 6.14
C ASP A 46 -4.96 -9.23 6.13
N GLY A 47 -4.64 -9.81 4.96
CA GLY A 47 -4.34 -11.21 4.73
C GLY A 47 -5.56 -12.14 4.78
N SER A 48 -6.75 -11.62 5.02
CA SER A 48 -7.98 -12.40 4.87
C SER A 48 -8.25 -12.61 3.38
N SER A 49 -8.73 -13.79 3.05
CA SER A 49 -9.19 -14.09 1.70
C SER A 49 -10.70 -14.20 1.69
N ARG A 50 -11.36 -13.60 0.69
CA ARG A 50 -12.76 -13.88 0.41
C ARG A 50 -12.93 -14.30 -1.04
N GLU A 51 -13.80 -15.25 -1.22
CA GLU A 51 -14.29 -15.62 -2.54
C GLU A 51 -15.20 -14.51 -3.06
N LEU A 52 -14.75 -13.82 -4.10
CA LEU A 52 -15.45 -12.70 -4.73
C LEU A 52 -15.52 -12.94 -6.23
N MET A 53 -16.59 -12.44 -6.85
CA MET A 53 -16.68 -12.35 -8.28
C MET A 53 -15.82 -11.19 -8.79
N ASN A 54 -15.05 -11.44 -9.84
CA ASN A 54 -14.36 -10.42 -10.62
C ASN A 54 -14.74 -10.50 -12.10
N LEU A 55 -14.59 -9.38 -12.79
CA LEU A 55 -14.62 -9.32 -14.25
C LEU A 55 -13.19 -9.19 -14.75
N THR A 56 -12.67 -10.23 -15.38
CA THR A 56 -11.30 -10.28 -15.89
C THR A 56 -11.29 -10.49 -17.40
N GLY A 57 -10.38 -9.83 -18.10
CA GLY A 57 -10.29 -9.85 -19.55
C GLY A 57 -9.70 -8.56 -20.08
N THR A 58 -10.06 -8.19 -21.32
CA THR A 58 -9.54 -6.97 -21.97
C THR A 58 -10.64 -5.97 -22.30
N ILE A 59 -10.29 -4.69 -22.29
CA ILE A 59 -11.11 -3.60 -22.84
C ILE A 59 -10.39 -2.94 -24.04
N PRO A 60 -11.13 -2.58 -25.10
CA PRO A 60 -10.54 -1.92 -26.27
C PRO A 60 -10.28 -0.44 -25.96
N VAL A 61 -9.03 -0.02 -26.07
CA VAL A 61 -8.58 1.36 -25.77
C VAL A 61 -7.90 1.95 -27.01
N PRO A 62 -8.43 3.04 -27.59
CA PRO A 62 -7.77 3.74 -28.69
C PRO A 62 -6.59 4.57 -28.17
N TYR A 63 -5.40 4.36 -28.74
CA TYR A 63 -4.19 5.14 -28.45
C TYR A 63 -3.42 5.38 -29.75
N ARG A 64 -3.18 6.66 -30.08
CA ARG A 64 -2.40 7.09 -31.27
C ARG A 64 -2.85 6.41 -32.58
N GLY A 65 -4.16 6.32 -32.81
CA GLY A 65 -4.75 5.75 -34.04
C GLY A 65 -4.88 4.23 -34.08
N ASN A 66 -4.38 3.51 -33.06
CA ASN A 66 -4.54 2.06 -32.94
C ASN A 66 -5.40 1.71 -31.72
N THR A 67 -6.13 0.60 -31.78
CA THR A 67 -6.90 0.08 -30.65
C THR A 67 -6.12 -1.04 -29.97
N TYR A 68 -5.84 -0.88 -28.68
CA TYR A 68 -5.14 -1.85 -27.85
C TYR A 68 -6.10 -2.54 -26.88
N ASN A 69 -5.95 -3.85 -26.72
CA ASN A 69 -6.74 -4.64 -25.78
C ASN A 69 -6.05 -4.62 -24.41
N ILE A 70 -6.45 -3.71 -23.54
CA ILE A 70 -5.82 -3.51 -22.23
C ILE A 70 -6.38 -4.51 -21.22
N PRO A 71 -5.54 -5.39 -20.63
CA PRO A 71 -6.01 -6.41 -19.70
C PRO A 71 -6.31 -5.81 -18.33
N ILE A 72 -7.53 -6.02 -17.84
CA ILE A 72 -8.04 -5.50 -16.58
C ILE A 72 -8.70 -6.61 -15.75
N CYS A 73 -8.81 -6.35 -14.45
CA CYS A 73 -9.54 -7.18 -13.50
C CYS A 73 -10.31 -6.28 -12.51
N LEU A 74 -11.64 -6.41 -12.50
CA LEU A 74 -12.56 -5.62 -11.69
C LEU A 74 -13.17 -6.51 -10.59
N TRP A 75 -12.68 -6.42 -9.37
CA TRP A 75 -13.20 -7.18 -8.23
C TRP A 75 -14.43 -6.50 -7.65
N LEU A 76 -15.55 -7.23 -7.59
CA LEU A 76 -16.79 -6.72 -7.01
C LEU A 76 -16.86 -7.14 -5.54
N LEU A 77 -17.01 -6.19 -4.62
CA LEU A 77 -17.19 -6.52 -3.20
C LEU A 77 -18.59 -7.10 -2.94
N ASP A 78 -18.75 -7.84 -1.84
CA ASP A 78 -20.05 -8.40 -1.41
C ASP A 78 -21.13 -7.33 -1.13
N THR A 79 -20.73 -6.05 -1.04
CA THR A 79 -21.57 -4.85 -0.89
C THR A 79 -21.80 -4.07 -2.19
N TYR A 80 -21.33 -4.56 -3.35
CA TYR A 80 -21.62 -3.97 -4.66
C TYR A 80 -23.14 -3.90 -4.90
N PRO A 81 -23.71 -2.83 -5.49
CA PRO A 81 -23.06 -1.66 -6.13
C PRO A 81 -22.80 -0.47 -5.19
N TYR A 82 -23.03 -0.58 -3.88
CA TYR A 82 -22.86 0.58 -2.98
C TYR A 82 -21.40 0.87 -2.61
N ASN A 83 -20.48 -0.04 -2.95
CA ASN A 83 -19.04 0.19 -2.88
C ASN A 83 -18.43 -0.01 -4.27
N PRO A 84 -17.40 0.79 -4.64
CA PRO A 84 -16.75 0.66 -5.93
C PRO A 84 -16.03 -0.68 -6.08
N PRO A 85 -15.83 -1.15 -7.32
CA PRO A 85 -14.97 -2.30 -7.58
C PRO A 85 -13.50 -1.99 -7.30
N ILE A 86 -12.73 -3.01 -6.89
CA ILE A 86 -11.27 -2.90 -6.80
C ILE A 86 -10.68 -3.28 -8.16
N CYS A 87 -10.01 -2.32 -8.79
CA CYS A 87 -9.62 -2.44 -10.20
C CYS A 87 -8.10 -2.61 -10.34
N PHE A 88 -7.67 -3.51 -11.22
CA PHE A 88 -6.27 -3.71 -11.56
C PHE A 88 -6.08 -3.83 -13.06
N VAL A 89 -4.93 -3.40 -13.58
CA VAL A 89 -4.38 -3.89 -14.83
C VAL A 89 -3.66 -5.22 -14.60
N LYS A 90 -3.76 -6.13 -15.55
CA LYS A 90 -3.19 -7.49 -15.47
C LYS A 90 -2.23 -7.71 -16.65
N PRO A 91 -0.99 -7.19 -16.59
CA PRO A 91 -0.05 -7.34 -17.70
C PRO A 91 0.18 -8.82 -18.04
N THR A 92 0.30 -9.14 -19.33
CA THR A 92 0.81 -10.45 -19.76
C THR A 92 2.33 -10.53 -19.54
N SER A 93 2.93 -11.70 -19.75
CA SER A 93 4.39 -11.90 -19.66
C SER A 93 5.19 -11.00 -20.61
N SER A 94 4.59 -10.58 -21.71
CA SER A 94 5.16 -9.66 -22.70
C SER A 94 4.89 -8.18 -22.40
N MET A 95 4.22 -7.85 -21.30
CA MET A 95 3.89 -6.48 -20.91
C MET A 95 4.56 -6.05 -19.61
N THR A 96 4.65 -4.74 -19.41
CA THR A 96 5.10 -4.12 -18.16
C THR A 96 4.13 -3.01 -17.78
N ILE A 97 3.83 -2.91 -16.48
CA ILE A 97 3.00 -1.82 -15.94
C ILE A 97 3.74 -0.50 -16.07
N LYS A 98 3.05 0.50 -16.61
CA LYS A 98 3.47 1.89 -16.54
C LYS A 98 2.85 2.49 -15.28
N THR A 99 3.68 2.76 -14.29
CA THR A 99 3.24 3.51 -13.10
C THR A 99 2.96 4.96 -13.48
N GLY A 100 1.94 5.54 -12.87
CA GLY A 100 1.50 6.88 -13.21
C GLY A 100 0.46 7.41 -12.25
N LYS A 101 -0.24 8.46 -12.68
CA LYS A 101 -1.27 9.12 -11.86
C LYS A 101 -2.43 8.19 -11.49
N HIS A 102 -2.76 7.29 -12.42
CA HIS A 102 -3.93 6.43 -12.32
C HIS A 102 -3.62 4.96 -12.05
N VAL A 103 -2.35 4.56 -12.03
CA VAL A 103 -1.94 3.16 -11.86
C VAL A 103 -0.67 3.06 -11.00
N ASP A 104 -0.69 2.20 -9.97
CA ASP A 104 0.48 1.92 -9.13
C ASP A 104 1.37 0.77 -9.65
N ALA A 105 2.47 0.48 -8.97
CA ALA A 105 3.43 -0.58 -9.36
C ALA A 105 2.83 -2.00 -9.32
N ASN A 106 1.75 -2.21 -8.56
CA ASN A 106 1.02 -3.48 -8.51
C ASN A 106 -0.09 -3.55 -9.57
N GLY A 107 -0.21 -2.52 -10.41
CA GLY A 107 -1.24 -2.41 -11.42
C GLY A 107 -2.59 -1.96 -10.88
N LYS A 108 -2.70 -1.54 -9.62
CA LYS A 108 -3.97 -1.09 -9.06
C LYS A 108 -4.38 0.24 -9.68
N ILE A 109 -5.64 0.35 -10.09
CA ILE A 109 -6.19 1.51 -10.80
C ILE A 109 -6.84 2.48 -9.82
N TYR A 110 -6.56 3.77 -9.99
CA TYR A 110 -7.05 4.89 -9.20
C TYR A 110 -7.69 5.93 -10.12
N LEU A 111 -9.01 6.05 -10.06
CA LEU A 111 -9.78 6.98 -10.88
C LEU A 111 -10.67 7.87 -10.00
N PRO A 112 -10.89 9.15 -10.37
CA PRO A 112 -11.90 9.99 -9.73
C PRO A 112 -13.26 9.29 -9.67
N TYR A 113 -13.66 8.63 -10.76
CA TYR A 113 -14.91 7.87 -10.85
C TYR A 113 -15.03 6.77 -9.78
N LEU A 114 -13.95 6.07 -9.45
CA LEU A 114 -13.94 5.07 -8.37
C LEU A 114 -13.99 5.73 -6.98
N HIS A 115 -13.39 6.90 -6.84
CA HIS A 115 -13.32 7.62 -5.58
C HIS A 115 -14.65 8.29 -5.23
N GLU A 116 -15.37 8.77 -6.24
CA GLU A 116 -16.67 9.44 -6.18
C GLU A 116 -17.84 8.46 -6.38
N TRP A 117 -17.53 7.15 -6.37
CA TRP A 117 -18.50 6.11 -6.66
C TRP A 117 -19.72 6.21 -5.76
N LYS A 118 -20.89 6.37 -6.37
CA LYS A 118 -22.17 6.44 -5.66
C LYS A 118 -23.25 5.81 -6.50
N HIS A 119 -23.82 4.71 -6.03
CA HIS A 119 -24.99 4.13 -6.66
C HIS A 119 -26.24 5.01 -6.42
N PRO A 120 -27.11 5.23 -7.42
CA PRO A 120 -27.10 4.68 -8.78
C PRO A 120 -26.38 5.53 -9.84
N GLN A 121 -25.73 6.64 -9.45
CA GLN A 121 -25.03 7.52 -10.39
C GLN A 121 -23.76 6.90 -10.99
N SER A 122 -23.15 5.96 -10.29
CA SER A 122 -21.96 5.21 -10.72
C SER A 122 -22.29 3.75 -10.97
N ASP A 123 -21.80 3.23 -12.09
CA ASP A 123 -21.93 1.83 -12.50
C ASP A 123 -20.67 1.34 -13.23
N LEU A 124 -20.61 0.03 -13.52
CA LEU A 124 -19.45 -0.56 -14.18
C LEU A 124 -19.27 -0.10 -15.64
N LEU A 125 -20.35 0.22 -16.36
CA LEU A 125 -20.25 0.66 -17.74
C LEU A 125 -19.62 2.05 -17.81
N GLY A 126 -20.08 2.98 -16.97
CA GLY A 126 -19.50 4.31 -16.82
C GLY A 126 -18.04 4.23 -16.38
N LEU A 127 -17.71 3.35 -15.45
CA LEU A 127 -16.32 3.10 -15.05
C LEU A 127 -15.44 2.66 -16.22
N ILE A 128 -15.90 1.69 -17.02
CA ILE A 128 -15.13 1.20 -18.17
C ILE A 128 -14.97 2.30 -19.22
N GLN A 129 -16.00 3.13 -19.47
CA GLN A 129 -15.88 4.28 -20.37
C GLN A 129 -14.82 5.28 -19.88
N VAL A 130 -14.80 5.58 -18.58
CA VAL A 130 -13.76 6.43 -17.99
C VAL A 130 -12.38 5.78 -18.14
N MET A 131 -12.25 4.47 -17.93
CA MET A 131 -11.00 3.75 -18.15
C MET A 131 -10.51 3.87 -19.60
N ILE A 132 -11.41 3.70 -20.58
CA ILE A 132 -11.06 3.80 -22.01
C ILE A 132 -10.51 5.19 -22.33
N VAL A 133 -11.16 6.26 -21.85
CA VAL A 133 -10.68 7.64 -22.06
C VAL A 133 -9.33 7.84 -21.39
N VAL A 134 -9.21 7.51 -20.10
CA VAL A 134 -7.98 7.76 -19.33
C VAL A 134 -6.80 6.95 -19.87
N PHE A 135 -7.01 5.69 -20.24
CA PHE A 135 -5.96 4.84 -20.80
C PHE A 135 -5.64 5.18 -22.27
N GLY A 136 -6.57 5.81 -22.98
CA GLY A 136 -6.35 6.35 -24.32
C GLY A 136 -5.47 7.61 -24.33
N ASP A 137 -5.43 8.35 -23.21
CA ASP A 137 -4.49 9.45 -23.02
C ASP A 137 -3.16 8.94 -22.41
N GLU A 138 -3.24 8.11 -21.38
CA GLU A 138 -2.10 7.56 -20.64
C GLU A 138 -2.18 6.03 -20.54
N PRO A 139 -1.59 5.28 -21.49
CA PRO A 139 -1.63 3.82 -21.46
C PRO A 139 -1.00 3.23 -20.18
N PRO A 140 -1.68 2.32 -19.48
CA PRO A 140 -1.23 1.80 -18.19
C PRO A 140 -0.26 0.63 -18.31
N VAL A 141 -0.06 0.09 -19.51
CA VAL A 141 0.87 -1.00 -19.82
C VAL A 141 1.59 -0.72 -21.13
N PHE A 142 2.82 -1.21 -21.24
CA PHE A 142 3.60 -1.23 -22.48
C PHE A 142 4.04 -2.64 -22.82
N SER A 143 4.19 -2.94 -24.11
CA SER A 143 4.88 -4.16 -24.55
C SER A 143 6.36 -4.06 -24.23
N ARG A 144 6.93 -5.17 -23.77
CA ARG A 144 8.39 -5.31 -23.66
C ARG A 144 8.96 -5.40 -25.08
N PRO A 145 10.03 -4.67 -25.42
CA PRO A 145 10.72 -4.87 -26.68
C PRO A 145 11.26 -6.29 -26.74
N ASN A 146 10.93 -7.04 -27.80
CA ASN A 146 11.59 -8.30 -28.08
C ASN A 146 13.04 -7.98 -28.47
N VAL A 147 13.98 -8.24 -27.56
CA VAL A 147 15.40 -8.25 -27.91
C VAL A 147 15.67 -9.57 -28.63
N SER A 148 15.35 -9.62 -29.93
CA SER A 148 15.96 -10.61 -30.81
C SER A 148 17.41 -10.20 -31.03
N ALA A 149 18.33 -10.75 -30.23
CA ALA A 149 19.75 -10.65 -30.47
C ALA A 149 20.09 -11.50 -31.71
N SER A 150 19.96 -10.92 -32.90
CA SER A 150 20.57 -11.47 -34.12
C SER A 150 21.95 -10.85 -34.29
N TYR A 151 22.98 -11.46 -33.70
CA TYR A 151 24.36 -11.22 -34.13
C TYR A 151 24.65 -12.15 -35.33
N PRO A 152 24.95 -11.63 -36.54
CA PRO A 152 25.59 -12.43 -37.56
C PRO A 152 27.04 -12.77 -37.14
N PRO A 153 27.55 -13.97 -37.47
CA PRO A 153 28.88 -14.41 -37.05
C PRO A 153 29.98 -13.60 -37.75
N TYR A 154 30.98 -13.19 -36.98
CA TYR A 154 32.22 -12.61 -37.52
C TYR A 154 32.93 -13.62 -38.43
N GLN A 155 33.23 -13.24 -39.68
CA GLN A 155 34.15 -13.96 -40.55
C GLN A 155 35.59 -13.56 -40.21
N ALA A 156 36.42 -14.54 -39.86
CA ALA A 156 37.86 -14.33 -39.68
C ALA A 156 38.54 -14.19 -41.06
N THR A 157 39.15 -13.03 -41.31
CA THR A 157 40.05 -12.80 -42.45
C THR A 157 41.49 -12.99 -41.99
N GLY A 158 42.14 -14.06 -42.46
CA GLY A 158 43.57 -14.31 -42.30
C GLY A 158 44.15 -14.95 -43.57
N PRO A 159 45.28 -14.46 -44.11
CA PRO A 159 45.88 -14.95 -45.37
C PRO A 159 46.73 -16.24 -45.18
N PRO A 160 47.10 -16.93 -46.28
CA PRO A 160 47.36 -18.37 -46.31
C PRO A 160 48.86 -18.72 -46.18
N ASN A 161 49.20 -19.85 -45.57
CA ASN A 161 50.36 -20.63 -46.04
C ASN A 161 50.41 -22.10 -45.60
N THR A 162 50.47 -22.95 -46.63
CA THR A 162 51.32 -24.13 -46.87
C THR A 162 51.60 -25.19 -45.77
N SER A 163 51.10 -26.40 -46.11
CA SER A 163 51.85 -27.64 -46.31
C SER A 163 52.13 -28.63 -45.16
N TYR A 164 51.96 -29.90 -45.55
CA TYR A 164 52.41 -31.18 -45.00
C TYR A 164 51.55 -31.94 -43.96
N MET A 165 51.38 -33.23 -44.29
CA MET A 165 50.61 -34.31 -43.66
C MET A 165 51.57 -35.18 -42.80
N PRO A 166 51.19 -36.37 -42.29
CA PRO A 166 50.43 -36.73 -41.08
C PRO A 166 51.25 -37.55 -40.04
N GLY A 167 50.73 -37.79 -38.82
CA GLY A 167 51.16 -38.98 -38.04
C GLY A 167 51.06 -38.98 -36.51
N MET A 168 50.22 -39.89 -36.00
CA MET A 168 50.32 -40.69 -34.75
C MET A 168 50.16 -40.06 -33.34
N PRO A 169 49.79 -40.90 -32.32
CA PRO A 169 49.13 -40.48 -31.09
C PRO A 169 49.95 -40.70 -29.79
N SER A 170 49.41 -40.15 -28.70
CA SER A 170 49.61 -40.50 -27.27
C SER A 170 50.57 -39.61 -26.48
N GLY A 171 50.13 -39.15 -25.30
CA GLY A 171 51.03 -38.68 -24.23
C GLY A 171 50.55 -37.50 -23.38
N ILE A 172 49.94 -37.80 -22.23
CA ILE A 172 50.18 -37.28 -20.87
C ILE A 172 50.58 -35.79 -20.66
N SER A 173 49.76 -35.12 -19.82
CA SER A 173 50.00 -34.00 -18.88
C SER A 173 50.61 -32.66 -19.34
N ALA A 174 49.90 -31.56 -19.03
CA ALA A 174 50.29 -30.51 -18.06
C ALA A 174 49.41 -29.25 -18.24
N TYR A 175 48.85 -28.73 -17.14
CA TYR A 175 48.40 -27.32 -17.00
C TYR A 175 49.63 -26.37 -17.15
N PRO A 176 49.53 -25.01 -17.32
CA PRO A 176 48.44 -24.13 -16.87
C PRO A 176 48.14 -22.82 -17.68
N SER A 177 47.07 -22.13 -17.24
CA SER A 177 46.88 -20.66 -17.10
C SER A 177 47.10 -19.66 -18.24
N GLY A 178 46.16 -18.71 -18.38
CA GLY A 178 46.47 -17.34 -18.80
C GLY A 178 45.32 -16.52 -19.40
N TYR A 179 44.57 -15.80 -18.55
CA TYR A 179 43.78 -14.62 -18.97
C TYR A 179 44.65 -13.36 -18.84
N PRO A 180 44.58 -12.38 -19.76
CA PRO A 180 45.20 -11.08 -19.57
C PRO A 180 44.26 -10.03 -18.94
N PRO A 181 44.83 -8.95 -18.35
CA PRO A 181 44.17 -8.09 -17.35
C PRO A 181 43.91 -6.65 -17.83
N ASN A 182 43.09 -5.88 -17.11
CA ASN A 182 43.23 -4.41 -17.02
C ASN A 182 42.44 -3.81 -15.82
N PRO A 183 42.66 -2.53 -15.40
CA PRO A 183 43.38 -2.25 -14.16
C PRO A 183 42.71 -1.15 -13.30
N SER A 184 42.74 -1.28 -11.97
CA SER A 184 42.73 -0.12 -11.06
C SER A 184 42.98 -0.57 -9.61
N GLY A 185 44.19 -0.34 -9.11
CA GLY A 185 44.57 -0.48 -7.68
C GLY A 185 44.19 0.78 -6.89
N TYR A 186 44.34 0.91 -5.57
CA TYR A 186 44.83 0.16 -4.39
C TYR A 186 44.26 0.96 -3.16
N PRO A 187 44.55 0.70 -1.87
CA PRO A 187 45.07 -0.49 -1.19
C PRO A 187 44.21 -0.95 0.02
N GLY A 188 44.35 -2.23 0.38
CA GLY A 188 43.82 -2.81 1.63
C GLY A 188 44.83 -2.80 2.78
N CYS A 189 44.33 -3.03 3.99
CA CYS A 189 45.11 -3.42 5.17
C CYS A 189 44.56 -4.74 5.77
N PRO A 190 45.40 -5.53 6.46
CA PRO A 190 45.36 -6.99 6.43
C PRO A 190 44.67 -7.65 7.64
N TYR A 191 44.08 -8.82 7.41
CA TYR A 191 43.68 -9.78 8.45
C TYR A 191 44.70 -10.91 8.56
N PRO A 192 45.10 -11.32 9.78
CA PRO A 192 45.83 -12.57 10.01
C PRO A 192 44.91 -13.80 10.17
N PRO A 193 45.45 -15.02 10.04
CA PRO A 193 44.73 -16.20 9.58
C PRO A 193 44.09 -17.03 10.71
N GLY A 194 43.09 -17.81 10.32
CA GLY A 194 42.36 -18.73 11.18
C GLY A 194 43.19 -19.91 11.70
N GLY A 195 42.83 -20.36 12.90
CA GLY A 195 43.32 -21.58 13.55
C GLY A 195 42.15 -22.45 14.03
N GLN A 196 42.37 -23.75 13.97
CA GLN A 196 41.42 -24.87 14.08
C GLN A 196 40.84 -25.08 15.49
N TYR A 197 39.67 -25.74 15.56
CA TYR A 197 39.06 -26.29 16.78
C TYR A 197 39.91 -27.39 17.43
N PRO A 198 39.77 -27.62 18.75
CA PRO A 198 39.03 -28.82 19.18
C PRO A 198 38.15 -28.64 20.44
N ALA A 199 37.41 -29.71 20.72
CA ALA A 199 36.28 -29.85 21.62
C ALA A 199 36.60 -30.01 23.12
N THR A 200 35.56 -29.74 23.93
CA THR A 200 35.18 -30.36 25.23
C THR A 200 36.25 -30.61 26.30
N THR A 201 36.11 -29.96 27.47
CA THR A 201 36.00 -30.63 28.79
C THR A 201 35.62 -29.64 29.90
N SER A 202 34.83 -30.15 30.84
CA SER A 202 34.35 -29.57 32.10
C SER A 202 35.41 -29.49 33.21
N SER A 203 35.47 -28.37 33.95
CA SER A 203 35.85 -28.22 35.40
C SER A 203 36.28 -26.76 35.66
N GLN A 204 35.53 -25.93 36.39
CA GLN A 204 35.52 -25.70 37.86
C GLN A 204 36.56 -24.68 38.41
N TYR A 205 36.00 -23.57 38.96
CA TYR A 205 36.49 -22.56 39.95
C TYR A 205 37.47 -21.44 39.52
N PRO A 206 37.51 -20.24 40.18
CA PRO A 206 36.86 -19.84 41.45
C PRO A 206 36.08 -18.49 41.42
N SER A 207 35.34 -18.29 42.51
CA SER A 207 34.59 -17.08 42.92
C SER A 207 35.41 -15.79 42.98
N GLN A 208 34.86 -14.71 42.42
CA GLN A 208 35.26 -13.31 42.64
C GLN A 208 34.02 -12.41 42.85
N PRO A 209 34.17 -11.23 43.50
CA PRO A 209 33.18 -10.61 44.39
C PRO A 209 32.02 -9.91 43.65
N PRO A 210 30.92 -9.54 44.35
CA PRO A 210 29.76 -8.98 43.69
C PRO A 210 30.08 -7.60 43.14
N VAL A 211 30.22 -7.50 41.82
CA VAL A 211 30.22 -6.22 41.12
C VAL A 211 28.76 -5.81 40.97
N THR A 212 28.34 -4.90 41.83
CA THR A 212 27.17 -4.04 41.65
C THR A 212 27.38 -3.20 40.38
N THR A 213 26.95 -3.72 39.23
CA THR A 213 26.69 -2.90 38.05
C THR A 213 25.19 -2.83 37.87
N VAL A 214 24.67 -1.68 38.29
CA VAL A 214 23.47 -1.00 37.80
C VAL A 214 22.91 -1.72 36.58
N ALA A 215 21.76 -2.38 36.75
CA ALA A 215 21.02 -2.91 35.63
C ALA A 215 20.81 -1.76 34.64
N ASP A 216 21.40 -1.89 33.45
CA ASP A 216 20.97 -1.13 32.29
C ASP A 216 19.47 -1.36 32.15
N ALA A 217 18.67 -0.40 32.62
CA ALA A 217 17.28 -0.30 32.27
C ALA A 217 17.22 0.10 30.79
N ARG A 218 17.55 -0.84 29.89
CA ARG A 218 17.32 -0.66 28.45
C ARG A 218 15.84 -0.34 28.29
N ARG A 219 15.56 0.91 27.93
CA ARG A 219 14.22 1.41 27.64
C ARG A 219 13.61 0.43 26.64
N LYS A 220 12.51 -0.23 27.02
CA LYS A 220 11.83 -1.19 26.14
C LYS A 220 11.41 -0.45 24.85
N GLN A 221 11.78 -0.99 23.69
CA GLN A 221 11.38 -0.47 22.38
C GLN A 221 9.86 -0.31 22.34
N LYS A 222 9.38 0.92 22.19
CA LYS A 222 7.94 1.22 22.18
C LYS A 222 7.26 0.74 20.92
N GLN A 223 6.02 0.29 21.03
CA GLN A 223 5.19 -0.12 19.91
C GLN A 223 4.20 0.99 19.57
N VAL A 224 4.33 1.57 18.37
CA VAL A 224 3.51 2.70 17.92
C VAL A 224 2.61 2.24 16.80
N TRP A 225 1.30 2.29 16.99
CA TRP A 225 0.33 2.00 15.95
C TRP A 225 -0.22 3.30 15.38
N ILE A 226 -0.23 3.43 14.05
CA ILE A 226 -0.82 4.57 13.34
C ILE A 226 -1.98 4.06 12.52
N CYS A 227 -3.21 4.30 12.98
CA CYS A 227 -4.42 3.73 12.39
C CYS A 227 -5.30 4.84 11.79
N GLY A 228 -5.82 4.62 10.59
CA GLY A 228 -6.71 5.59 9.97
C GLY A 228 -7.10 5.29 8.53
N HIS A 229 -7.81 6.26 7.94
CA HIS A 229 -8.29 6.12 6.56
C HIS A 229 -7.19 6.39 5.51
N SER A 230 -7.59 6.82 4.31
CA SER A 230 -6.71 7.08 3.16
C SER A 230 -5.50 7.98 3.46
N TYR A 231 -5.55 8.88 4.45
CA TYR A 231 -4.43 9.75 4.78
C TYR A 231 -3.29 8.95 5.41
N VAL A 232 -3.60 8.07 6.36
CA VAL A 232 -2.62 7.16 6.98
C VAL A 232 -2.08 6.16 5.95
N PHE A 233 -2.94 5.66 5.06
CA PHE A 233 -2.51 4.78 3.96
C PHE A 233 -1.49 5.47 3.05
N TRP A 234 -1.78 6.70 2.59
CA TRP A 234 -0.87 7.43 1.71
C TRP A 234 0.36 7.98 2.44
N ALA A 235 0.24 8.31 3.73
CA ALA A 235 1.33 8.72 4.60
C ALA A 235 2.43 7.65 4.66
N GLU A 236 2.06 6.38 4.86
CA GLU A 236 3.01 5.26 4.82
C GLU A 236 3.72 5.16 3.46
N LYS A 237 2.94 5.17 2.35
CA LYS A 237 3.51 5.08 1.00
C LYS A 237 4.41 6.25 0.68
N ARG A 238 4.09 7.44 1.19
CA ARG A 238 4.92 8.63 1.04
C ARG A 238 6.20 8.51 1.83
N ALA A 239 6.12 8.06 3.09
CA ALA A 239 7.27 7.87 3.96
C ALA A 239 8.30 6.89 3.37
N LEU A 240 7.84 5.80 2.74
CA LEU A 240 8.70 4.83 2.04
C LEU A 240 9.48 5.42 0.86
N LYS A 241 8.99 6.50 0.23
CA LYS A 241 9.69 7.20 -0.86
C LYS A 241 10.69 8.24 -0.36
N ARG A 242 10.68 8.57 0.94
CA ARG A 242 11.56 9.57 1.55
C ARG A 242 12.75 8.88 2.23
N SER A 243 13.82 9.62 2.45
CA SER A 243 15.07 9.11 3.06
C SER A 243 14.87 8.54 4.47
N PHE A 244 13.89 9.06 5.20
CA PHE A 244 13.55 8.63 6.56
C PHE A 244 12.71 7.35 6.64
N GLY A 245 12.23 6.84 5.50
CA GLY A 245 11.52 5.56 5.40
C GLY A 245 10.22 5.48 6.22
N SER A 246 9.66 4.28 6.35
CA SER A 246 8.40 4.06 7.09
C SER A 246 8.50 4.26 8.61
N GLN A 247 9.69 4.43 9.17
CA GLN A 247 9.88 4.79 10.58
C GLN A 247 9.88 6.31 10.82
N LEU A 248 9.68 7.13 9.78
CA LEU A 248 9.70 8.60 9.89
C LEU A 248 11.01 9.15 10.50
N GLY A 249 12.11 8.39 10.40
CA GLY A 249 13.41 8.78 10.97
C GLY A 249 13.58 8.44 12.45
N ILE A 250 12.55 7.88 13.10
CA ILE A 250 12.64 7.40 14.49
C ILE A 250 13.55 6.18 14.54
N SER A 251 14.47 6.15 15.50
CA SER A 251 15.36 5.02 15.73
C SER A 251 14.54 3.77 16.06
N VAL A 252 14.87 2.67 15.40
CA VAL A 252 14.25 1.36 15.68
C VAL A 252 14.55 0.90 17.11
N GLU A 253 15.59 1.39 17.77
CA GLU A 253 15.87 1.04 19.17
C GLU A 253 14.85 1.68 20.13
N ASP A 254 14.40 2.89 19.82
CA ASP A 254 13.47 3.67 20.64
C ASP A 254 12.02 3.22 20.43
N ALA A 255 11.61 3.04 19.17
CA ALA A 255 10.26 2.62 18.84
C ALA A 255 10.16 1.91 17.50
N ARG A 256 9.06 1.15 17.35
CA ARG A 256 8.67 0.51 16.09
C ARG A 256 7.29 1.00 15.65
N LEU A 257 7.24 1.61 14.47
CA LEU A 257 6.01 2.12 13.88
C LEU A 257 5.31 1.03 13.04
N HIS A 258 4.01 0.89 13.26
CA HIS A 258 3.11 -0.01 12.54
C HIS A 258 1.97 0.77 11.90
N TRP A 259 1.94 0.80 10.57
CA TRP A 259 0.93 1.52 9.79
C TRP A 259 -0.29 0.65 9.53
N ILE A 260 -1.45 1.10 10.00
CA ILE A 260 -2.74 0.42 9.88
C ILE A 260 -3.67 1.34 9.07
N GLY A 261 -3.25 1.63 7.84
CA GLY A 261 -3.96 2.52 6.91
C GLY A 261 -4.92 1.74 6.00
N LYS A 262 -6.21 2.09 6.02
CA LYS A 262 -7.23 1.51 5.13
C LYS A 262 -7.97 2.61 4.38
N SER A 263 -7.86 2.64 3.05
CA SER A 263 -8.55 3.67 2.26
C SER A 263 -10.07 3.59 2.43
N GLY A 264 -10.73 4.76 2.55
CA GLY A 264 -12.19 4.85 2.70
C GLY A 264 -12.73 4.35 4.05
N MET A 265 -11.87 4.07 5.03
CA MET A 265 -12.29 3.56 6.33
C MET A 265 -13.26 4.52 7.03
N MET A 266 -14.33 3.94 7.58
CA MET A 266 -15.35 4.60 8.40
C MET A 266 -15.10 4.32 9.89
N TRP A 267 -15.70 5.09 10.79
CA TRP A 267 -15.44 5.00 12.23
C TRP A 267 -15.76 3.63 12.83
N ASP A 268 -16.89 3.04 12.42
CA ASP A 268 -17.37 1.73 12.90
C ASP A 268 -16.38 0.58 12.62
N GLN A 269 -15.45 0.78 11.70
CA GLN A 269 -14.40 -0.18 11.36
C GLN A 269 -13.16 -0.09 12.26
N LEU A 270 -13.02 0.94 13.11
CA LEU A 270 -11.83 1.16 13.94
C LEU A 270 -11.55 -0.01 14.89
N THR A 271 -12.49 -0.29 15.80
CA THR A 271 -12.31 -1.34 16.81
C THR A 271 -12.05 -2.73 16.20
N PRO A 272 -12.83 -3.19 15.19
CA PRO A 272 -12.51 -4.45 14.50
C PRO A 272 -11.10 -4.47 13.88
N THR A 273 -10.65 -3.35 13.31
CA THR A 273 -9.31 -3.24 12.69
C THR A 273 -8.20 -3.35 13.74
N LEU A 274 -8.35 -2.69 14.89
CA LEU A 274 -7.38 -2.76 15.99
C LEU A 274 -7.33 -4.16 16.63
N VAL A 275 -8.48 -4.81 16.81
CA VAL A 275 -8.56 -6.19 17.31
C VAL A 275 -7.87 -7.16 16.35
N HIS A 276 -8.03 -6.97 15.04
CA HIS A 276 -7.33 -7.77 14.04
C HIS A 276 -5.82 -7.54 14.08
N ALA A 277 -5.37 -6.28 14.18
CA ALA A 277 -3.94 -5.95 14.30
C ALA A 277 -3.30 -6.59 15.53
N ARG A 278 -4.01 -6.61 16.67
CA ARG A 278 -3.57 -7.25 17.93
C ARG A 278 -3.24 -8.74 17.78
N ARG A 279 -3.80 -9.42 16.77
CA ARG A 279 -3.51 -10.84 16.52
C ARG A 279 -2.10 -11.08 15.97
N ARG A 280 -1.45 -10.04 15.44
CA ARG A 280 -0.16 -10.15 14.72
C ARG A 280 0.90 -9.20 15.26
N LEU A 281 0.49 -8.15 15.97
CA LEU A 281 1.36 -7.12 16.49
C LEU A 281 1.29 -7.13 18.03
N PRO A 282 2.40 -6.82 18.73
CA PRO A 282 2.34 -6.57 20.16
C PRO A 282 1.41 -5.39 20.46
N ASP A 283 0.81 -5.39 21.66
CA ASP A 283 -0.05 -4.30 22.11
C ASP A 283 0.68 -2.95 22.02
N PRO A 284 0.01 -1.89 21.55
CA PRO A 284 0.63 -0.58 21.37
C PRO A 284 0.86 0.12 22.71
N ASP A 285 2.04 0.73 22.86
CA ASP A 285 2.30 1.74 23.89
C ASP A 285 1.70 3.09 23.47
N VAL A 286 1.70 3.38 22.15
CA VAL A 286 1.10 4.59 21.57
C VAL A 286 0.18 4.19 20.41
N LEU A 287 -1.05 4.70 20.41
CA LEU A 287 -2.02 4.51 19.32
C LEU A 287 -2.44 5.86 18.75
N VAL A 288 -1.97 6.18 17.56
CA VAL A 288 -2.43 7.33 16.77
C VAL A 288 -3.68 6.94 15.98
N VAL A 289 -4.75 7.73 16.10
CA VAL A 289 -5.99 7.55 15.35
C VAL A 289 -6.27 8.78 14.48
N HIS A 290 -6.30 8.58 13.16
CA HIS A 290 -6.73 9.58 12.17
C HIS A 290 -7.97 9.06 11.41
N LEU A 291 -9.16 9.33 11.94
CA LEU A 291 -10.41 8.80 11.42
C LEU A 291 -11.60 9.72 11.76
N GLY A 292 -12.80 9.41 11.28
CA GLY A 292 -14.05 10.16 11.55
C GLY A 292 -14.41 11.18 10.47
N GLY A 293 -13.44 11.64 9.67
CA GLY A 293 -13.69 12.60 8.59
C GLY A 293 -14.58 12.06 7.46
N ASN A 294 -14.67 10.75 7.26
CA ASN A 294 -15.53 10.16 6.23
C ASN A 294 -16.99 10.00 6.68
N ASP A 295 -17.20 9.98 7.99
CA ASP A 295 -18.51 9.78 8.63
C ASP A 295 -19.31 11.09 8.73
N LEU A 296 -18.64 12.24 8.66
CA LEU A 296 -19.29 13.54 8.65
C LEU A 296 -20.19 13.71 7.41
N GLY A 297 -21.44 14.10 7.64
CA GLY A 297 -22.45 14.25 6.61
C GLY A 297 -23.19 12.95 6.27
N VAL A 298 -22.75 11.81 6.79
CA VAL A 298 -23.52 10.55 6.79
C VAL A 298 -24.41 10.47 8.02
N MET A 299 -23.95 11.02 9.14
CA MET A 299 -24.66 11.08 10.41
C MET A 299 -24.45 12.42 11.12
N GLU A 300 -25.29 12.70 12.12
CA GLU A 300 -25.21 13.93 12.93
C GLU A 300 -23.89 14.02 13.71
N LEU A 301 -23.35 15.24 13.81
CA LEU A 301 -22.04 15.50 14.41
C LEU A 301 -21.97 15.04 15.89
N LEU A 302 -23.04 15.22 16.66
CA LEU A 302 -23.04 14.82 18.07
C LEU A 302 -23.11 13.29 18.24
N ASP A 303 -23.77 12.59 17.32
CA ASP A 303 -23.87 11.13 17.36
C ASP A 303 -22.51 10.49 17.05
N ILE A 304 -21.80 10.98 16.02
CA ILE A 304 -20.45 10.50 15.73
C ILE A 304 -19.51 10.80 16.90
N ILE A 305 -19.55 12.00 17.50
CA ILE A 305 -18.72 12.34 18.66
C ILE A 305 -19.02 11.42 19.83
N THR A 306 -20.29 11.11 20.09
CA THR A 306 -20.69 10.20 21.17
C THR A 306 -20.14 8.80 20.95
N ARG A 307 -20.22 8.28 19.71
CA ARG A 307 -19.61 7.01 19.33
C ARG A 307 -18.09 7.02 19.49
N ILE A 308 -17.41 8.04 18.98
CA ILE A 308 -15.96 8.22 19.12
C ILE A 308 -15.54 8.15 20.59
N LYS A 309 -16.18 8.94 21.45
CA LYS A 309 -15.85 8.98 22.88
C LYS A 309 -16.06 7.62 23.55
N LYS A 310 -17.16 6.92 23.23
CA LYS A 310 -17.43 5.58 23.75
C LYS A 310 -16.35 4.59 23.34
N ASP A 311 -16.02 4.55 22.06
CA ASP A 311 -15.07 3.58 21.52
C ASP A 311 -13.65 3.85 21.98
N LEU A 312 -13.23 5.13 22.10
CA LEU A 312 -11.90 5.47 22.64
C LEU A 312 -11.74 5.06 24.11
N ARG A 313 -12.80 5.13 24.94
CA ARG A 313 -12.75 4.57 26.30
C ARG A 313 -12.57 3.05 26.27
N PHE A 314 -13.33 2.39 25.41
CA PHE A 314 -13.24 0.94 25.25
C PHE A 314 -11.84 0.52 24.77
N ILE A 315 -11.26 1.22 23.81
CA ILE A 315 -9.90 0.97 23.31
C ILE A 315 -8.85 1.16 24.42
N LYS A 316 -8.98 2.22 25.23
CA LYS A 316 -8.08 2.45 26.38
C LYS A 316 -8.18 1.35 27.45
N GLN A 317 -9.36 0.75 27.61
CA GLN A 317 -9.54 -0.43 28.49
C GLN A 317 -8.97 -1.71 27.86
N MET A 318 -9.09 -1.85 26.54
CA MET A 318 -8.64 -3.03 25.78
C MET A 318 -7.12 -3.15 25.73
N PHE A 319 -6.40 -2.03 25.55
CA PHE A 319 -4.94 -1.96 25.55
C PHE A 319 -4.45 -1.28 26.82
N LYS A 320 -3.96 -2.07 27.79
CA LYS A 320 -3.49 -1.53 29.07
C LYS A 320 -2.28 -0.61 28.84
N ASN A 321 -2.27 0.53 29.52
CA ASN A 321 -1.21 1.56 29.47
C ASN A 321 -1.02 2.27 28.11
N VAL A 322 -1.93 2.09 27.14
CA VAL A 322 -1.83 2.81 25.86
C VAL A 322 -2.02 4.32 26.04
N THR A 323 -1.14 5.11 25.44
CA THR A 323 -1.38 6.53 25.18
C THR A 323 -2.07 6.68 23.83
N ILE A 324 -3.34 7.08 23.85
CA ILE A 324 -4.09 7.35 22.62
C ILE A 324 -3.79 8.77 22.17
N VAL A 325 -3.48 8.92 20.88
CA VAL A 325 -3.21 10.20 20.23
C VAL A 325 -4.26 10.43 19.15
N TRP A 326 -5.06 11.48 19.30
CA TRP A 326 -6.04 11.88 18.30
C TRP A 326 -5.38 12.76 17.25
N SER A 327 -5.26 12.28 16.03
CA SER A 327 -4.86 13.11 14.90
C SER A 327 -6.09 13.83 14.37
N ASN A 328 -6.11 15.16 14.51
CA ASN A 328 -7.27 15.98 14.18
C ASN A 328 -7.76 15.69 12.75
N MET A 329 -9.09 15.64 12.60
CA MET A 329 -9.69 15.57 11.27
C MET A 329 -9.25 16.79 10.45
N ILE A 330 -8.82 16.56 9.23
CA ILE A 330 -8.33 17.61 8.34
C ILE A 330 -9.51 18.16 7.52
N PRO A 331 -9.75 19.49 7.53
CA PRO A 331 -10.77 20.08 6.68
C PRO A 331 -10.44 19.84 5.19
N ARG A 332 -11.47 19.76 4.35
CA ARG A 332 -11.34 19.38 2.93
C ARG A 332 -11.89 20.49 2.04
N LYS A 333 -11.39 20.56 0.80
CA LYS A 333 -11.95 21.46 -0.23
C LYS A 333 -13.30 20.93 -0.72
N VAL A 334 -13.45 19.60 -0.76
CA VAL A 334 -14.66 18.91 -1.25
C VAL A 334 -15.17 17.93 -0.20
N TRP A 335 -16.50 17.79 -0.11
CA TRP A 335 -17.19 16.85 0.76
C TRP A 335 -18.28 16.11 -0.03
N TYR A 336 -18.13 14.80 -0.24
CA TYR A 336 -19.06 14.04 -1.09
C TYR A 336 -20.51 14.00 -0.59
N ASN A 337 -20.69 14.08 0.74
CA ASN A 337 -22.01 14.03 1.37
C ASN A 337 -22.63 15.41 1.59
N SER A 338 -22.00 16.50 1.12
CA SER A 338 -22.50 17.85 1.34
C SER A 338 -22.03 18.83 0.28
N ALA A 339 -22.97 19.49 -0.37
CA ALA A 339 -22.70 20.61 -1.29
C ALA A 339 -22.24 21.90 -0.56
N LYS A 340 -22.06 21.88 0.77
CA LYS A 340 -21.67 23.03 1.58
C LYS A 340 -20.32 22.78 2.31
N PRO A 341 -19.17 22.82 1.60
CA PRO A 341 -17.86 22.53 2.19
C PRO A 341 -17.52 23.37 3.43
N HIS A 342 -17.87 24.66 3.42
CA HIS A 342 -17.65 25.56 4.56
C HIS A 342 -18.36 25.06 5.84
N PHE A 343 -19.61 24.60 5.71
CA PHE A 343 -20.35 24.05 6.85
C PHE A 343 -19.68 22.77 7.37
N MET A 344 -19.27 21.88 6.47
CA MET A 344 -18.58 20.64 6.86
C MET A 344 -17.24 20.92 7.55
N ASN A 345 -16.48 21.89 7.07
CA ASN A 345 -15.22 22.29 7.71
C ASN A 345 -15.46 22.92 9.10
N LYS A 346 -16.60 23.61 9.30
CA LYS A 346 -17.04 24.05 10.64
C LYS A 346 -17.38 22.84 11.54
N CYS A 347 -18.04 21.81 11.01
CA CYS A 347 -18.28 20.56 11.74
C CYS A 347 -16.97 19.85 12.11
N VAL A 348 -15.99 19.79 11.21
CA VAL A 348 -14.64 19.26 11.49
C VAL A 348 -14.01 20.00 12.64
N LYS A 349 -13.98 21.34 12.58
CA LYS A 349 -13.41 22.17 13.63
C LYS A 349 -14.09 21.90 14.98
N LYS A 350 -15.43 21.90 15.00
CA LYS A 350 -16.19 21.64 16.22
C LYS A 350 -15.99 20.23 16.76
N GLY A 351 -15.92 19.23 15.88
CA GLY A 351 -15.62 17.85 16.24
C GLY A 351 -14.24 17.70 16.88
N ASN A 352 -13.21 18.29 16.26
CA ASN A 352 -11.85 18.30 16.81
C ASN A 352 -11.76 19.00 18.17
N GLU A 353 -12.46 20.12 18.36
CA GLU A 353 -12.53 20.80 19.67
C GLU A 353 -13.13 19.89 20.76
N LEU A 354 -14.27 19.25 20.46
CA LEU A 354 -15.00 18.40 21.42
C LEU A 354 -14.30 17.07 21.72
N ILE A 355 -13.63 16.49 20.72
CA ILE A 355 -12.82 15.28 20.89
C ILE A 355 -11.51 15.63 21.60
N GLY A 356 -10.85 16.72 21.22
CA GLY A 356 -9.60 17.16 21.84
C GLY A 356 -9.75 17.46 23.34
N SER A 357 -10.84 18.12 23.74
CA SER A 357 -11.17 18.30 25.17
C SER A 357 -11.34 16.96 25.89
N PHE A 358 -12.01 16.00 25.24
CA PHE A 358 -12.19 14.66 25.77
C PHE A 358 -10.88 13.85 25.84
N MET A 359 -9.98 14.02 24.87
CA MET A 359 -8.65 13.38 24.89
C MET A 359 -7.86 13.80 26.12
N LYS A 360 -7.86 15.10 26.46
CA LYS A 360 -7.25 15.59 27.71
C LYS A 360 -7.85 14.92 28.94
N PHE A 361 -9.18 14.78 28.99
CA PHE A 361 -9.87 14.12 30.10
C PHE A 361 -9.47 12.65 30.28
N ILE A 362 -9.23 11.91 29.19
CA ILE A 362 -8.80 10.50 29.28
C ILE A 362 -7.27 10.33 29.30
N GLY A 363 -6.49 11.41 29.49
CA GLY A 363 -5.02 11.36 29.51
C GLY A 363 -4.41 10.94 28.17
N GLY A 364 -5.00 11.37 27.06
CA GLY A 364 -4.45 11.22 25.71
C GLY A 364 -3.96 12.55 25.14
N SER A 365 -3.33 12.47 23.97
CA SER A 365 -2.76 13.62 23.26
C SER A 365 -3.50 13.92 21.96
N THR A 366 -3.22 15.07 21.36
CA THR A 366 -3.79 15.48 20.06
C THR A 366 -2.70 15.97 19.12
N ILE A 367 -2.79 15.62 17.84
CA ILE A 367 -1.96 16.17 16.76
C ILE A 367 -2.81 17.19 16.01
N SER A 368 -2.29 18.41 15.88
CA SER A 368 -2.91 19.48 15.10
C SER A 368 -2.27 19.58 13.73
N HIS A 369 -3.08 19.81 12.70
CA HIS A 369 -2.64 19.94 11.31
C HIS A 369 -2.90 21.36 10.80
N ALA A 370 -2.31 22.36 11.47
CA ALA A 370 -2.66 23.77 11.30
C ALA A 370 -2.41 24.31 9.88
N SER A 371 -1.44 23.73 9.16
CA SER A 371 -1.08 24.10 7.79
C SER A 371 -1.93 23.38 6.73
N LEU A 372 -2.60 22.28 7.07
CA LEU A 372 -3.42 21.49 6.15
C LEU A 372 -4.85 22.03 6.11
N VAL A 373 -5.00 23.27 5.65
CA VAL A 373 -6.30 23.93 5.45
C VAL A 373 -6.66 24.00 3.97
N PRO A 374 -7.96 24.01 3.60
CA PRO A 374 -8.41 23.98 2.21
C PRO A 374 -7.83 25.11 1.35
N GLU A 375 -7.51 26.25 1.95
CA GLU A 375 -6.95 27.42 1.28
C GLU A 375 -5.47 27.26 0.95
N SER A 376 -4.78 26.27 1.55
CA SER A 376 -3.35 26.05 1.36
C SER A 376 -3.03 25.65 -0.09
N PRO A 377 -2.20 26.42 -0.80
CA PRO A 377 -1.85 26.13 -2.19
C PRO A 377 -1.00 24.86 -2.26
N GLY A 378 -1.36 23.96 -3.19
CA GLY A 378 -0.57 22.77 -3.50
C GLY A 378 -0.54 21.66 -2.43
N LEU A 379 -1.21 21.80 -1.28
CA LEU A 379 -1.23 20.77 -0.23
C LEU A 379 -2.35 19.73 -0.39
N PHE A 380 -3.32 20.00 -1.26
CA PHE A 380 -4.41 19.08 -1.57
C PHE A 380 -4.31 18.61 -3.02
N HIS A 381 -4.68 17.35 -3.24
CA HIS A 381 -4.87 16.81 -4.58
C HIS A 381 -6.00 17.57 -5.31
N LEU A 382 -6.03 17.48 -6.64
CA LEU A 382 -7.03 18.16 -7.47
C LEU A 382 -8.49 17.77 -7.14
N ASN A 383 -8.70 16.59 -6.56
CA ASN A 383 -10.02 16.16 -6.10
C ASN A 383 -10.49 16.88 -4.82
N GLY A 384 -9.61 17.66 -4.17
CA GLY A 384 -9.95 18.45 -2.99
C GLY A 384 -10.25 17.66 -1.71
N VAL A 385 -10.15 16.34 -1.75
CA VAL A 385 -10.42 15.43 -0.61
C VAL A 385 -9.15 14.83 -0.05
N LEU A 386 -8.19 14.47 -0.90
CA LEU A 386 -6.92 13.88 -0.48
C LEU A 386 -5.82 14.95 -0.40
N LEU A 387 -4.80 14.66 0.40
CA LEU A 387 -3.58 15.45 0.40
C LEU A 387 -2.78 15.20 -0.89
N SER A 388 -2.08 16.23 -1.35
CA SER A 388 -1.05 16.07 -2.38
C SER A 388 0.17 15.34 -1.79
N GLU A 389 1.20 15.07 -2.61
CA GLU A 389 2.46 14.57 -2.06
C GLU A 389 3.06 15.53 -1.01
N SER A 390 3.07 16.84 -1.30
CA SER A 390 3.56 17.86 -0.36
C SER A 390 2.70 17.96 0.90
N GLY A 391 1.37 17.90 0.78
CA GLY A 391 0.49 17.87 1.95
C GLY A 391 0.70 16.61 2.79
N THR A 392 0.97 15.47 2.16
CA THR A 392 1.26 14.20 2.85
C THR A 392 2.61 14.26 3.56
N ASP A 393 3.60 14.96 3.02
CA ASP A 393 4.87 15.21 3.71
C ASP A 393 4.64 16.04 5.00
N ILE A 394 3.85 17.10 4.92
CA ILE A 394 3.47 17.90 6.09
C ILE A 394 2.72 17.07 7.12
N PHE A 395 1.76 16.23 6.69
CA PHE A 395 1.05 15.32 7.58
C PHE A 395 2.01 14.39 8.34
N ASN A 396 2.99 13.81 7.64
CA ASN A 396 4.02 12.96 8.27
C ASN A 396 4.89 13.72 9.27
N LEU A 397 5.25 14.98 8.98
CA LEU A 397 6.00 15.84 9.91
C LEU A 397 5.17 16.17 11.17
N ASP A 398 3.89 16.46 11.02
CA ASP A 398 3.00 16.70 12.15
C ASP A 398 2.90 15.45 13.05
N LEU A 399 2.78 14.25 12.44
CA LEU A 399 2.80 12.99 13.19
C LEU A 399 4.11 12.83 13.97
N LEU A 400 5.25 13.00 13.28
CA LEU A 400 6.58 12.86 13.87
C LEU A 400 6.75 13.79 15.08
N SER A 401 6.37 15.06 14.94
CA SER A 401 6.56 16.09 15.97
C SER A 401 5.94 15.71 17.33
N VAL A 402 4.81 14.99 17.33
CA VAL A 402 4.18 14.52 18.56
C VAL A 402 4.74 13.17 19.00
N LEU A 403 5.04 12.28 18.06
CA LEU A 403 5.63 10.98 18.37
C LEU A 403 6.98 11.11 19.09
N GLU A 404 7.83 12.06 18.69
CA GLU A 404 9.11 12.34 19.35
C GLU A 404 8.96 12.70 20.83
N THR A 405 7.85 13.35 21.22
CA THR A 405 7.58 13.69 22.63
C THR A 405 7.07 12.50 23.44
N LEU A 406 6.56 11.47 22.77
CA LEU A 406 5.93 10.30 23.39
C LEU A 406 6.83 9.07 23.41
N ILE A 407 7.89 9.06 22.62
CA ILE A 407 8.79 7.93 22.46
C ILE A 407 9.90 7.99 23.50
#